data_AF-A0A944NTD6-F1
#
_entry.id   AF-A0A944NTD6-F1
#
_cell.length_a   1.000
_cell.length_b   1.000
_cell.length_c   1.000
_cell.angle_alpha   90.00
_cell.angle_beta   90.00
_cell.angle_gamma   90.00
#
_symmetry.space_group_name_H-M   'P 1'
#
loop_
_entity.id
_entity.type
_entity.pdbx_description
1 polymer ?
#
loop_
_entity_poly.entity_id
_entity_poly.type
_entity_poly.pdbx_seq_one_letter_code
_entity_poly.pdbx_strand_id
1 'polypeptide(L)'
;MTMPIKKLGLAFSLLFALALAACETPVQTQKMADLTFGHLTPIKLDVAKIEVVNHYRAPLRAPNVEHLFPTPPVAALKQWAKDRLRAVGRAGVARLVIVNAGAVESRLATKTGLTATFTKQQSQRYDLAVEARLEITSPLGCGQT
;
A
#
# COMPACT_ATOMS: atom_id res chain seq x y z
N MET A 1 9.12 -38.65 -51.91
CA MET A 1 9.06 -37.16 -51.91
C MET A 1 9.95 -36.68 -50.77
N THR A 2 11.23 -36.44 -51.05
CA THR A 2 12.28 -36.17 -50.07
C THR A 2 12.31 -34.67 -49.74
N MET A 3 11.73 -34.27 -48.60
CA MET A 3 11.88 -32.90 -48.13
C MET A 3 13.36 -32.66 -47.75
N PRO A 4 14.05 -31.67 -48.35
CA PRO A 4 15.46 -31.44 -48.07
C PRO A 4 15.65 -31.02 -46.61
N ILE A 5 16.51 -31.75 -45.90
CA ILE A 5 16.90 -31.59 -44.49
C ILE A 5 17.21 -30.12 -44.11
N LYS A 6 17.68 -29.30 -45.07
CA LYS A 6 17.90 -27.85 -44.89
C LYS A 6 16.62 -27.06 -44.57
N LYS A 7 15.46 -27.46 -45.10
CA LYS A 7 14.16 -26.81 -44.81
C LYS A 7 13.63 -27.16 -43.42
N LEU A 8 14.03 -28.31 -42.87
CA LEU A 8 13.61 -28.78 -41.54
C LEU A 8 14.33 -28.02 -40.42
N GLY A 9 15.63 -27.73 -40.59
CA GLY A 9 16.41 -26.93 -39.64
C GLY A 9 15.93 -25.47 -39.53
N LEU A 10 15.51 -24.87 -40.66
CA LEU A 10 15.00 -23.51 -40.68
C LEU A 10 13.62 -23.39 -39.99
N ALA A 11 12.76 -24.40 -40.17
CA ALA A 11 11.47 -24.48 -39.50
C ALA A 11 11.63 -24.68 -37.98
N PHE A 12 12.60 -25.49 -37.54
CA PHE A 12 12.87 -25.73 -36.12
C PHE A 12 13.42 -24.48 -35.42
N SER A 13 14.31 -23.73 -36.09
CA SER A 13 14.86 -22.48 -35.56
C SER A 13 13.79 -21.38 -35.45
N LEU A 14 12.86 -21.32 -36.40
CA LEU A 14 11.72 -20.40 -36.36
C LEU A 14 10.72 -20.76 -35.24
N LEU A 15 10.46 -22.05 -35.02
CA LEU A 15 9.61 -22.51 -33.91
C LEU A 15 10.23 -22.18 -32.55
N PHE A 16 11.53 -22.35 -32.42
CA PHE A 16 12.26 -22.03 -31.18
C PHE A 16 12.25 -20.53 -30.89
N ALA A 17 12.45 -19.69 -31.91
CA ALA A 17 12.35 -18.24 -31.78
C ALA A 17 10.93 -17.79 -31.37
N LEU A 18 9.87 -18.41 -31.90
CA LEU A 18 8.49 -18.14 -31.49
C LEU A 18 8.21 -18.60 -30.04
N ALA A 19 8.81 -19.70 -29.60
CA ALA A 19 8.65 -20.19 -28.23
C ALA A 19 9.28 -19.24 -27.19
N LEU A 20 10.35 -18.51 -27.54
CA LEU A 20 10.98 -17.53 -26.65
C LEU A 20 10.20 -16.20 -26.57
N ALA A 21 9.51 -15.80 -27.64
CA ALA A 21 8.70 -14.58 -27.65
C ALA A 21 7.41 -14.68 -26.82
N ALA A 22 6.98 -15.89 -26.45
CA ALA A 22 5.74 -16.12 -25.69
C ALA A 22 5.88 -15.88 -24.17
N CYS A 23 7.09 -15.59 -23.67
CA CYS A 23 7.34 -15.37 -22.24
C CYS A 23 7.33 -13.89 -21.81
N GLU A 24 6.80 -12.98 -22.62
CA GLU A 24 6.56 -11.62 -22.16
C GLU A 24 5.27 -11.60 -21.32
N THR A 25 5.41 -11.60 -20.00
CA THR A 25 4.27 -11.43 -19.09
C THR A 25 3.98 -9.93 -19.03
N PRO A 26 2.88 -9.43 -19.62
CA PRO A 26 2.60 -8.00 -19.59
C PRO A 26 2.42 -7.57 -18.13
N VAL A 27 3.08 -6.48 -17.74
CA VAL A 27 2.89 -5.87 -16.42
C VAL A 27 1.47 -5.31 -16.38
N GLN A 28 0.53 -6.11 -15.87
CA GLN A 28 -0.83 -5.64 -15.62
C GLN A 28 -0.79 -4.67 -14.45
N THR A 29 -0.85 -3.37 -14.76
CA THR A 29 -1.17 -2.34 -13.77
C THR A 29 -2.59 -2.61 -13.26
N GLN A 30 -2.69 -3.31 -12.13
CA GLN A 30 -3.96 -3.59 -11.48
C GLN A 30 -4.55 -2.27 -10.98
N LYS A 31 -5.69 -1.86 -11.54
CA LYS A 31 -6.46 -0.74 -11.00
C LYS A 31 -7.12 -1.22 -9.70
N MET A 32 -6.48 -0.93 -8.58
CA MET A 32 -7.01 -1.27 -7.26
C MET A 32 -8.22 -0.39 -6.94
N ALA A 33 -9.19 -0.95 -6.21
CA ALA A 33 -10.30 -0.16 -5.68
C ALA A 33 -9.78 0.84 -4.63
N ASP A 34 -10.48 1.96 -4.48
CA ASP A 34 -10.13 2.96 -3.47
C ASP A 34 -10.25 2.37 -2.05
N LEU A 35 -9.24 2.61 -1.23
CA LEU A 35 -9.21 2.16 0.15
C LEU A 35 -10.20 2.97 1.00
N THR A 36 -11.39 2.41 1.23
CA THR A 36 -12.44 2.98 2.09
C THR A 36 -12.75 2.09 3.30
N PHE A 37 -13.18 2.72 4.39
CA PHE A 37 -13.62 2.08 5.62
C PHE A 37 -15.12 2.27 5.88
N GLY A 38 -15.87 2.72 4.88
CA GLY A 38 -17.31 3.01 5.00
C GLY A 38 -18.18 1.79 5.28
N HIS A 39 -17.66 0.59 5.05
CA HIS A 39 -18.33 -0.67 5.39
C HIS A 39 -18.31 -0.98 6.90
N LEU A 40 -17.57 -0.20 7.70
CA LEU A 40 -17.45 -0.39 9.15
C LEU A 40 -18.36 0.58 9.90
N THR A 41 -18.86 0.15 11.06
CA THR A 41 -19.70 0.99 11.91
C THR A 41 -18.97 2.28 12.32
N PRO A 42 -19.60 3.46 12.15
CA PRO A 42 -19.03 4.72 12.60
C PRO A 42 -18.93 4.83 14.12
N ILE A 43 -17.84 5.41 14.59
CA ILE A 43 -17.56 5.81 15.96
C ILE A 43 -18.15 7.21 16.17
N LYS A 44 -19.18 7.29 17.02
CA LYS A 44 -19.84 8.54 17.38
C LYS A 44 -19.10 9.16 18.56
N LEU A 45 -18.67 10.41 18.40
CA LEU A 45 -18.00 11.19 19.42
C LEU A 45 -18.91 12.35 19.82
N ASP A 46 -19.11 12.56 21.12
CA ASP A 46 -19.85 13.71 21.65
C ASP A 46 -18.99 14.98 21.58
N VAL A 47 -18.77 15.44 20.34
CA VAL A 47 -18.03 16.66 20.01
C VAL A 47 -18.77 17.41 18.89
N ALA A 48 -18.60 18.73 18.82
CA ALA A 48 -19.15 19.55 17.75
C ALA A 48 -18.40 19.41 16.42
N LYS A 49 -17.08 19.20 16.49
CA LYS A 49 -16.20 19.17 15.32
C LYS A 49 -15.15 18.07 15.43
N ILE A 50 -14.82 17.47 14.30
CA ILE A 50 -13.66 16.59 14.14
C ILE A 50 -12.65 17.26 13.23
N GLU A 51 -11.38 17.24 13.64
CA GLU A 51 -10.24 17.74 12.87
C GLU A 51 -9.25 16.61 12.63
N VAL A 52 -8.67 16.54 11.45
CA VAL A 52 -7.58 15.61 11.13
C VAL A 52 -6.33 16.42 10.84
N VAL A 53 -5.31 16.23 11.66
CA VAL A 53 -4.06 16.99 11.60
C VAL A 53 -2.92 16.05 11.26
N ASN A 54 -2.12 16.40 10.24
CA ASN A 54 -0.97 15.61 9.83
C ASN A 54 0.33 16.23 10.35
N HIS A 55 0.93 15.61 11.37
CA HIS A 55 2.26 15.96 11.86
C HIS A 55 3.38 15.18 11.17
N TYR A 56 3.06 14.07 10.51
CA TYR A 56 4.03 13.30 9.76
C TYR A 56 4.58 14.10 8.56
N ARG A 57 5.91 14.12 8.43
CA ARG A 57 6.65 14.70 7.31
C ARG A 57 7.35 13.58 6.55
N ALA A 58 6.82 13.24 5.37
CA ALA A 58 7.38 12.20 4.53
C ALA A 58 8.78 12.62 4.01
N PRO A 59 9.82 11.77 4.13
CA PRO A 59 11.15 12.07 3.59
C PRO A 59 11.23 12.09 2.06
N LEU A 60 10.24 11.51 1.37
CA LEU A 60 10.13 11.45 -0.11
C LEU A 60 11.38 10.87 -0.82
N ARG A 61 12.10 9.97 -0.16
CA ARG A 61 13.33 9.37 -0.69
C ARG A 61 13.57 7.99 -0.09
N ALA A 62 14.26 7.13 -0.83
CA ALA A 62 14.67 5.82 -0.31
C ALA A 62 15.43 5.94 1.04
N PRO A 63 15.22 5.02 1.99
CA PRO A 63 14.41 3.80 1.86
C PRO A 63 12.89 4.04 2.11
N ASN A 64 12.46 5.29 2.35
CA ASN A 64 11.07 5.67 2.56
C ASN A 64 10.31 5.75 1.23
N VAL A 65 9.40 4.80 1.03
CA VAL A 65 8.67 4.60 -0.22
C VAL A 65 7.18 4.91 -0.09
N GLU A 66 6.70 5.46 1.03
CA GLU A 66 5.27 5.71 1.25
C GLU A 66 4.61 6.61 0.19
N HIS A 67 5.40 7.45 -0.47
CA HIS A 67 4.96 8.36 -1.52
C HIS A 67 4.76 7.67 -2.87
N LEU A 68 5.32 6.47 -3.04
CA LEU A 68 5.19 5.65 -4.24
C LEU A 68 3.97 4.71 -4.16
N PHE A 69 3.32 4.64 -3.00
CA PHE A 69 2.18 3.75 -2.80
C PHE A 69 0.96 4.33 -3.54
N PRO A 70 0.12 3.48 -4.18
CA PRO A 70 -1.11 3.93 -4.81
C PRO A 70 -2.03 4.68 -3.85
N THR A 71 -2.06 4.26 -2.59
CA THR A 71 -2.68 5.00 -1.49
C THR A 71 -1.65 5.17 -0.37
N PRO A 72 -1.08 6.38 -0.19
CA PRO A 72 -0.15 6.65 0.89
C PRO A 72 -0.80 6.41 2.27
N PRO A 73 -0.05 5.96 3.29
CA PRO A 73 -0.60 5.71 4.63
C PRO A 73 -1.26 6.96 5.25
N VAL A 74 -0.72 8.16 4.99
CA VAL A 74 -1.35 9.43 5.42
C VAL A 74 -2.75 9.60 4.80
N ALA A 75 -2.90 9.28 3.52
CA ALA A 75 -4.19 9.37 2.83
C ALA A 75 -5.17 8.31 3.37
N ALA A 76 -4.69 7.09 3.62
CA ALA A 76 -5.48 6.02 4.23
C ALA A 76 -6.02 6.42 5.61
N LEU A 77 -5.20 7.04 6.47
CA LEU A 77 -5.61 7.51 7.80
C LEU A 77 -6.65 8.64 7.72
N LYS A 78 -6.50 9.58 6.78
CA LYS A 78 -7.50 10.63 6.54
C LYS A 78 -8.82 10.03 6.10
N GLN A 79 -8.78 9.06 5.19
CA GLN A 79 -9.97 8.37 4.71
C GLN A 79 -10.63 7.54 5.83
N TRP A 80 -9.82 6.86 6.66
CA TRP A 80 -10.30 6.18 7.87
C TRP A 80 -11.02 7.13 8.81
N ALA A 81 -10.44 8.30 9.10
CA ALA A 81 -11.05 9.30 9.97
C ALA A 81 -12.39 9.79 9.40
N LYS A 82 -12.42 10.06 8.09
CA LYS A 82 -13.63 10.49 7.37
C LYS A 82 -14.71 9.43 7.37
N ASP A 83 -14.37 8.15 7.25
CA ASP A 83 -15.35 7.07 7.18
C ASP A 83 -15.83 6.63 8.56
N ARG A 84 -14.92 6.63 9.54
CA ARG A 84 -15.15 6.07 10.87
C ARG A 84 -15.59 7.08 11.90
N LEU A 85 -15.13 8.33 11.88
CA LEU A 85 -15.43 9.27 12.97
C LEU A 85 -16.65 10.14 12.63
N ARG A 86 -17.57 10.28 13.58
CA ARG A 86 -18.77 11.12 13.46
C ARG A 86 -18.94 12.01 14.69
N ALA A 87 -19.02 13.31 14.46
CA ALA A 87 -19.37 14.31 15.47
C ALA A 87 -20.88 14.26 15.69
N VAL A 88 -21.32 14.01 16.92
CA VAL A 88 -22.75 14.00 17.30
C VAL A 88 -23.07 14.98 18.43
N GLY A 89 -22.05 15.65 18.97
CA GLY A 89 -22.18 16.56 20.10
C GLY A 89 -22.43 18.01 19.69
N ARG A 90 -22.69 18.86 20.68
CA ARG A 90 -22.97 20.29 20.50
C ARG A 90 -21.78 21.20 20.80
N ALA A 91 -20.79 20.71 21.54
CA ALA A 91 -19.60 21.46 21.93
C ALA A 91 -18.35 20.57 21.87
N GLY A 92 -17.16 21.16 21.90
CA GLY A 92 -15.89 20.42 21.90
C GLY A 92 -15.37 20.04 20.52
N VAL A 93 -14.09 19.68 20.48
CA VAL A 93 -13.35 19.31 19.27
C VAL A 93 -12.61 18.01 19.52
N ALA A 94 -12.78 17.03 18.63
CA ALA A 94 -11.91 15.86 18.56
C ALA A 94 -10.86 16.08 17.45
N ARG A 95 -9.59 15.87 17.77
CA ARG A 95 -8.47 16.00 16.84
C ARG A 95 -7.78 14.66 16.67
N LEU A 96 -7.82 14.12 15.45
CA LEU A 96 -6.98 12.99 15.07
C LEU A 96 -5.63 13.51 14.58
N VAL A 97 -4.59 13.31 15.38
CA VAL A 97 -3.21 13.69 15.08
C VAL A 97 -2.48 12.49 14.48
N ILE A 98 -2.12 12.57 13.20
CA ILE A 98 -1.29 11.57 12.53
C ILE A 98 0.17 11.85 12.89
N VAL A 99 0.78 10.95 13.67
CA VAL A 99 2.14 11.07 14.20
C VAL A 99 3.14 10.39 13.26
N ASN A 100 2.81 9.18 12.80
CA ASN A 100 3.65 8.40 11.89
C ASN A 100 2.79 7.77 10.78
N ALA A 101 3.31 7.79 9.56
CA ALA A 101 2.65 7.23 8.38
C ALA A 101 3.70 6.85 7.32
N GLY A 102 4.82 6.28 7.76
CA GLY A 102 5.95 5.90 6.91
C GLY A 102 5.84 4.48 6.33
N ALA A 103 6.53 4.26 5.22
CA ALA A 103 6.70 2.95 4.62
C ALA A 103 8.16 2.79 4.21
N VAL A 104 8.85 1.76 4.70
CA VAL A 104 10.27 1.53 4.42
C VAL A 104 10.41 0.27 3.58
N GLU A 105 11.15 0.36 2.48
CA GLU A 105 11.55 -0.81 1.70
C GLU A 105 12.91 -1.32 2.18
N SER A 106 12.96 -2.59 2.59
CA SER A 106 14.18 -3.30 2.96
C SER A 106 14.45 -4.45 1.99
N ARG A 107 15.71 -4.61 1.56
CA ARG A 107 16.13 -5.77 0.76
C ARG A 107 16.36 -6.96 1.69
N LEU A 108 15.73 -8.10 1.43
CA LEU A 108 16.05 -9.32 2.17
C LEU A 108 17.31 -9.96 1.60
N ALA A 109 18.10 -10.59 2.46
CA ALA A 109 19.22 -11.40 2.04
C ALA A 109 18.73 -12.59 1.21
N THR A 110 18.98 -12.56 -0.10
CA THR A 110 18.71 -13.68 -1.00
C THR A 110 19.73 -14.79 -0.76
N LYS A 111 19.31 -16.05 -0.63
CA LYS A 111 20.26 -17.17 -0.51
C LYS A 111 20.97 -17.34 -1.85
N THR A 112 22.29 -17.25 -1.88
CA THR A 112 23.13 -17.56 -3.05
C THR A 112 23.47 -19.06 -3.09
N GLY A 113 23.27 -19.74 -4.24
CA GLY A 113 23.63 -21.15 -4.44
C GLY A 113 22.80 -21.88 -5.51
N LEU A 114 23.12 -23.14 -5.80
CA LEU A 114 22.44 -24.00 -6.80
C LEU A 114 20.93 -24.20 -6.55
N THR A 115 20.48 -24.01 -5.31
CA THR A 115 19.06 -24.05 -4.90
C THR A 115 18.34 -22.71 -5.09
N ALA A 116 19.05 -21.60 -5.28
CA ALA A 116 18.48 -20.27 -5.50
C ALA A 116 17.81 -20.16 -6.89
N THR A 117 18.34 -20.86 -7.89
CA THR A 117 17.80 -20.94 -9.26
C THR A 117 16.46 -21.67 -9.35
N PHE A 118 16.07 -22.44 -8.33
CA PHE A 118 14.81 -23.19 -8.30
C PHE A 118 13.81 -22.66 -7.27
N THR A 119 14.15 -21.61 -6.51
CA THR A 119 13.30 -21.09 -5.43
C THR A 119 12.95 -19.63 -5.67
N LYS A 120 11.65 -19.30 -5.73
CA LYS A 120 11.17 -17.91 -5.86
C LYS A 120 11.44 -17.15 -4.56
N GLN A 121 12.52 -16.39 -4.53
CA GLN A 121 12.95 -15.63 -3.35
C GLN A 121 12.27 -14.25 -3.33
N GLN A 122 11.69 -13.86 -2.20
CA GLN A 122 11.25 -12.48 -1.98
C GLN A 122 12.47 -11.61 -1.77
N SER A 123 12.78 -10.74 -2.74
CA SER A 123 13.91 -9.83 -2.71
C SER A 123 13.64 -8.54 -1.92
N GLN A 124 12.37 -8.21 -1.69
CA GLN A 124 11.92 -6.94 -1.10
C GLN A 124 10.91 -7.19 0.02
N ARG A 125 11.10 -6.50 1.15
CA ARG A 125 10.17 -6.41 2.28
C ARG A 125 9.76 -4.95 2.41
N TYR A 126 8.47 -4.74 2.60
CA TYR A 126 7.90 -3.42 2.84
C TYR A 126 7.40 -3.37 4.28
N ASP A 127 8.00 -2.51 5.10
CA ASP A 127 7.63 -2.29 6.49
C ASP A 127 6.81 -1.01 6.60
N LEU A 128 5.51 -1.16 6.90
CA LEU A 128 4.57 -0.05 7.08
C LEU A 128 4.44 0.30 8.56
N ALA A 129 4.57 1.58 8.90
CA ALA A 129 4.43 2.08 10.25
C ALA A 129 3.38 3.20 10.30
N VAL A 130 2.35 3.01 11.13
CA VAL A 130 1.24 3.93 11.29
C VAL A 130 1.00 4.20 12.78
N GLU A 131 1.01 5.47 13.16
CA GLU A 131 0.66 5.94 14.50
C GLU A 131 -0.24 7.17 14.39
N ALA A 132 -1.40 7.13 15.05
CA ALA A 132 -2.29 8.26 15.18
C ALA A 132 -2.82 8.35 16.62
N ARG A 133 -3.08 9.57 17.08
CA ARG A 133 -3.61 9.87 18.41
C ARG A 133 -4.92 10.63 18.27
N LEU A 134 -5.93 10.24 19.04
CA LEU A 134 -7.21 10.95 19.10
C LEU A 134 -7.28 11.76 20.39
N GLU A 135 -7.29 13.07 20.25
CA GLU A 135 -7.37 14.03 21.36
C GLU A 135 -8.78 14.61 21.39
N ILE A 136 -9.42 14.63 22.55
CA ILE A 136 -10.75 15.23 22.72
C ILE A 136 -10.63 16.39 23.68
N THR A 137 -10.98 17.59 23.20
CA THR A 137 -11.03 18.80 24.02
C THR A 137 -12.48 19.25 24.12
N SER A 138 -13.06 19.18 25.32
CA SER A 138 -14.37 19.72 25.61
C SER A 138 -14.24 21.04 26.38
N PRO A 139 -14.98 22.11 26.03
CA PRO A 139 -15.07 23.31 26.85
C PRO A 139 -15.81 23.05 28.17
N LEU A 140 -16.62 21.99 28.23
CA LEU A 140 -17.19 21.45 29.47
C LEU A 140 -16.17 20.44 30.00
N GLY A 141 -15.33 20.85 30.96
CA GLY A 141 -14.32 19.99 31.57
C GLY A 141 -14.90 18.63 31.99
N CYS A 142 -14.08 17.57 31.91
CA CYS A 142 -14.43 16.16 32.10
C CYS A 142 -15.70 15.93 32.94
N GLY A 143 -16.83 15.71 32.26
CA GLY A 143 -18.07 15.29 32.88
C GLY A 143 -17.99 13.80 33.21
N GLN A 144 -17.81 13.50 34.50
CA GLN A 144 -18.10 12.21 35.10
C GLN A 144 -19.58 11.87 34.84
N THR A 145 -19.84 10.71 34.25
CA THR A 145 -21.10 9.96 34.40
C THR A 145 -20.78 8.48 34.45
#